data_AF-A0A392VL94-F1
#
_entry.id   AF-A0A392VL94-F1
#
_cell.length_a   1.000
_cell.length_b   1.000
_cell.length_c   1.000
_cell.angle_alpha   90.00
_cell.angle_beta   90.00
_cell.angle_gamma   90.00
#
_symmetry.space_group_name_H-M   'P 1'
#
loop_
_entity.id
_entity.type
_entity.pdbx_description
1 polymer ?
#
loop_
_entity_poly.entity_id
_entity_poly.type
_entity_poly.pdbx_seq_one_letter_code
_entity_poly.pdbx_strand_id
1 'polypeptide(L)' 'MFVPGWKWDSIAMDFMSGLLRTSKGHDMIWVVVARLTKSAHFIAIKT' A
#
# COMPACT_ATOMS: atom_id res chain seq x y z
N MET A 1 -0.27 3.86 23.12
CA MET A 1 0.10 3.21 21.85
C MET A 1 -0.82 2.01 21.65
N PHE A 2 -1.74 2.05 20.68
CA PHE A 2 -2.66 0.92 20.43
C PHE A 2 -1.97 -0.12 19.57
N VAL A 3 -1.80 -1.34 20.11
CA VAL A 3 -1.33 -2.51 19.36
C VAL A 3 -2.57 -3.29 18.91
N PRO A 4 -2.77 -3.53 17.60
CA PRO A 4 -3.94 -4.25 17.12
C PRO A 4 -3.88 -5.71 17.56
N GLY A 5 -5.02 -6.31 17.91
CA GLY A 5 -5.07 -7.72 18.36
C GLY A 5 -5.07 -8.71 17.20
N TRP A 6 -5.52 -8.27 16.02
CA TRP A 6 -5.70 -9.10 14.84
C TRP A 6 -5.18 -8.45 13.55
N LYS A 7 -4.95 -9.28 12.53
CA LYS A 7 -4.28 -8.89 11.27
C LYS A 7 -4.95 -7.72 10.54
N TRP A 8 -6.26 -7.55 10.68
CA TRP A 8 -7.04 -6.54 9.97
C TRP A 8 -7.53 -5.39 10.87
N ASP A 9 -7.19 -5.41 12.16
CA ASP A 9 -7.64 -4.41 13.13
C ASP A 9 -7.01 -3.03 12.91
N SER A 10 -5.87 -2.97 12.24
CA SER A 10 -5.25 -1.70 11.89
C SER A 10 -4.43 -1.80 10.61
N ILE A 11 -5.04 -1.28 9.55
CA ILE A 11 -4.46 -1.18 8.22
C ILE A 11 -4.45 0.28 7.83
N ALA A 12 -3.30 0.75 7.37
CA ALA A 12 -3.20 2.04 6.69
C ALA A 12 -3.13 1.78 5.18
N MET A 13 -3.84 2.60 4.41
CA MET A 13 -3.84 2.56 2.95
C MET A 13 -3.52 3.94 2.44
N ASP A 14 -2.65 4.01 1.43
CA ASP A 14 -2.33 5.26 0.75
C ASP A 14 -1.99 4.98 -0.71
N PHE A 15 -2.13 5.99 -1.58
CA PHE A 15 -1.81 5.87 -2.98
C PHE A 15 -0.91 7.01 -3.45
N MET A 16 0.07 6.67 -4.28
CA MET A 16 0.91 7.65 -4.97
C MET A 16 0.62 7.59 -6.46
N SER A 17 0.14 8.70 -7.00
CA SER A 17 -0.06 8.92 -8.44
C SER A 17 0.97 9.91 -9.00
N GLY A 18 1.02 10.06 -10.32
CA GLY A 18 1.97 10.97 -10.97
C GLY A 18 3.39 10.41 -11.07
N LEU A 19 3.56 9.09 -10.98
CA LEU A 19 4.84 8.44 -11.21
C LEU A 19 5.15 8.40 -12.71
N LEU A 20 6.45 8.38 -13.03
CA LEU A 20 6.90 8.08 -14.39
C LEU A 20 6.33 6.73 -14.82
N ARG A 21 5.63 6.72 -15.95
CA ARG A 21 5.02 5.52 -16.52
C ARG A 21 6.09 4.45 -16.74
N THR A 22 5.90 3.29 -16.13
CA THR A 22 6.73 2.11 -16.41
C THR A 22 6.51 1.65 -17.85
N SER A 23 7.42 0.84 -18.40
CA SER A 23 7.26 0.23 -19.74
C SER A 23 5.97 -0.60 -19.89
N LYS A 24 5.46 -1.15 -18.77
CA LYS A 24 4.19 -1.88 -18.69
C LYS A 24 2.96 -0.98 -18.53
N GLY A 25 3.17 0.34 -18.39
CA GLY A 25 2.12 1.34 -18.34
C GLY A 25 1.64 1.73 -16.95
N HIS A 26 2.17 1.15 -15.87
CA HIS A 26 1.84 1.54 -14.50
C HIS A 26 2.35 2.95 -14.19
N ASP A 27 1.50 3.78 -13.60
CA ASP A 27 1.76 5.19 -13.21
C ASP A 27 1.36 5.49 -11.77
N MET A 28 0.89 4.49 -11.04
CA MET A 28 0.40 4.61 -9.68
C MET A 28 0.84 3.41 -8.85
N ILE A 29 1.07 3.64 -7.55
CA ILE A 29 1.33 2.60 -6.57
C ILE A 29 0.32 2.74 -5.44
N TRP A 30 -0.35 1.63 -5.11
CA TRP A 30 -1.17 1.52 -3.91
C TRP A 30 -0.37 0.80 -2.83
N VAL A 31 -0.23 1.45 -1.68
CA VAL A 31 0.46 0.92 -0.50
C VAL A 31 -0.57 0.50 0.54
N VAL A 32 -0.46 -0.74 1.01
CA VAL A 32 -1.26 -1.29 2.11
C VAL A 32 -0.31 -1.70 3.23
N VAL A 33 -0.43 -1.06 4.39
CA VAL A 33 0.43 -1.29 5.55
C VAL A 33 -0.37 -1.95 6.67
N ALA A 34 0.03 -3.16 7.06
CA ALA A 34 -0.51 -3.85 8.22
C ALA A 34 0.35 -3.55 9.45
N ARG A 35 -0.22 -2.81 10.41
CA ARG A 35 0.55 -2.33 11.58
C ARG A 35 0.95 -3.44 12.54
N LEU A 36 0.17 -4.53 12.59
CA LEU A 36 0.45 -5.69 13.45
C LEU A 36 1.67 -6.49 12.98
N THR A 37 1.69 -6.86 11.69
CA THR A 37 2.79 -7.65 11.09
C THR A 37 3.96 -6.78 10.66
N LYS A 38 3.83 -5.45 10.74
CA LYS A 38 4.78 -4.47 10.18
C LYS A 38 5.12 -4.75 8.70
N SER A 39 4.17 -5.30 7.95
CA SER A 39 4.31 -5.60 6.53
C SER A 39 3.67 -4.52 5.66
N ALA A 40 4.31 -4.20 4.55
CA ALA A 40 3.78 -3.31 3.52
C ALA A 40 3.64 -4.07 2.20
N HIS A 41 2.48 -3.92 1.56
CA HIS A 41 2.22 -4.46 0.23
C HIS A 41 2.14 -3.31 -0.76
N PHE A 42 2.91 -3.42 -1.84
CA PHE A 42 2.94 -2.45 -2.93
C PHE A 42 2.26 -3.06 -4.15
N ILE A 43 1.21 -2.41 -4.63
CA ILE A 43 0.43 -2.85 -5.78
C ILE A 43 0.63 -1.81 -6.87
N ALA A 44 1.26 -2.19 -7.98
CA ALA A 44 1.38 -1.33 -9.14
C ALA A 44 0.03 -1.26 -9.86
N ILE A 45 -0.46 -0.06 -10.11
CA ILE A 45 -1.72 0.20 -10.82
C ILE A 45 -1.39 0.88 -12.14
N LYS A 46 -2.09 0.45 -13.17
CA LYS A 46 -2.11 1.08 -14.49
C LYS A 46 -3.43 1.81 -14.62
N THR A 47 -3.37 3.13 -14.73
CA THR A 47 -4.52 3.95 -15.10
C THR A 47 -4.79 3.89 -16.60
#